data_AF-A0A9E6D8A9-F1
#
_entry.id   AF-A0A9E6D8A9-F1
#
_cell.length_a   1.000
_cell.length_b   1.000
_cell.length_c   1.000
_cell.angle_alpha   90.00
_cell.angle_beta   90.00
_cell.angle_gamma   90.00
#
_symmetry.space_group_name_H-M   'P 1'
#
loop_
_entity.id
_entity.type
_entity.pdbx_description
1 polymer ?
#
loop_
_entity_poly.entity_id
_entity_poly.type
_entity_poly.pdbx_seq_one_letter_code
_entity_poly.pdbx_strand_id
1 'polypeptide(L)'
;MKNIQNTGLGIFLIGLMLFISLIFLGKYELTPTLFDQIIKDKGIKSELFIDEMNTNVVGKEFSDPFSFSSAIRNALNNANTSHIKNKEYGKKIWSKPHVLSYDIAKKSGTGLIKENKGLFWWLTFGLGIIGALLFIIPNVITLGPKGIKNNGVFLNAATNRGWIG
;
A
#
# COMPACT_ATOMS: atom_id res chain seq x y z
N MET A 1 -25.96 23.75 2.60
CA MET A 1 -24.54 23.33 2.78
C MET A 1 -24.38 21.94 3.38
N LYS A 2 -25.21 21.52 4.35
CA LYS A 2 -25.07 20.21 5.02
C LYS A 2 -25.15 19.00 4.06
N ASN A 3 -26.00 19.05 3.03
CA ASN A 3 -26.06 18.00 2.02
C ASN A 3 -24.75 17.88 1.23
N ILE A 4 -24.14 19.00 0.83
CA ILE A 4 -22.84 19.03 0.14
C ILE A 4 -21.74 18.45 1.03
N GLN A 5 -21.74 18.79 2.32
CA GLN A 5 -20.79 18.23 3.29
C GLN A 5 -20.94 16.71 3.41
N ASN A 6 -22.17 16.22 3.59
CA ASN A 6 -22.43 14.78 3.71
C ASN A 6 -22.03 14.03 2.44
N THR A 7 -22.29 14.61 1.25
CA THR A 7 -21.82 14.06 -0.02
C THR A 7 -20.29 14.04 -0.10
N GLY A 8 -19.61 15.13 0.28
CA GLY A 8 -18.16 15.20 0.32
C GLY A 8 -17.53 14.15 1.26
N LEU A 9 -18.11 13.98 2.44
CA LEU A 9 -17.71 12.94 3.39
C LEU A 9 -17.90 11.53 2.79
N GLY A 10 -19.03 11.27 2.14
CA GLY A 10 -19.27 10.01 1.45
C GLY A 10 -18.23 9.71 0.37
N ILE A 11 -17.92 10.69 -0.49
CA ILE A 11 -16.91 10.57 -1.54
C ILE A 11 -15.51 10.29 -0.93
N PHE A 12 -15.15 10.98 0.14
CA PHE A 12 -13.88 10.77 0.84
C PHE A 12 -13.77 9.33 1.38
N LEU A 13 -14.83 8.84 2.04
CA LEU A 13 -14.85 7.48 2.59
C LEU A 13 -14.78 6.42 1.49
N ILE A 14 -15.41 6.64 0.34
CA ILE A 14 -15.30 5.75 -0.82
C ILE A 14 -13.85 5.74 -1.35
N GLY A 15 -13.23 6.90 -1.53
CA GLY A 15 -11.83 7.00 -1.96
C GLY A 15 -10.87 6.29 -0.99
N LEU A 16 -11.09 6.44 0.32
CA LEU A 16 -10.32 5.74 1.36
C LEU A 16 -10.55 4.23 1.34
N MET A 17 -11.79 3.78 1.19
CA MET A 17 -12.13 2.36 1.10
C MET A 17 -11.45 1.73 -0.12
N LEU A 18 -11.55 2.38 -1.29
CA LEU A 18 -10.86 1.93 -2.50
C LEU A 18 -9.34 1.84 -2.29
N PHE A 19 -8.75 2.83 -1.62
CA PHE A 19 -7.31 2.83 -1.31
C PHE A 19 -6.89 1.63 -0.45
N ILE A 20 -7.65 1.32 0.60
CA ILE A 20 -7.38 0.16 1.47
C ILE A 20 -7.54 -1.14 0.68
N SER A 21 -8.57 -1.24 -0.17
CA SER A 21 -8.82 -2.43 -1.00
C SER A 21 -7.67 -2.73 -1.96
N LEU A 22 -6.92 -1.72 -2.45
CA LEU A 22 -5.82 -1.93 -3.39
C LEU A 22 -4.74 -2.90 -2.91
N ILE A 23 -4.54 -3.02 -1.59
CA ILE A 23 -3.57 -3.95 -1.01
C ILE A 23 -3.88 -5.40 -1.42
N PHE A 24 -5.16 -5.73 -1.62
CA PHE A 24 -5.63 -7.08 -1.92
C PHE A 24 -5.80 -7.37 -3.42
N LEU A 25 -5.70 -6.36 -4.29
CA LEU A 25 -5.90 -6.53 -5.74
C LEU A 25 -4.57 -6.70 -6.52
N GLY A 26 -3.44 -6.74 -5.82
CA GLY A 26 -2.12 -6.90 -6.45
C GLY A 26 -1.86 -8.33 -6.90
N LYS A 27 -1.52 -8.51 -8.18
CA LYS A 27 -1.03 -9.77 -8.73
C LYS A 27 0.49 -9.71 -8.93
N TYR A 28 1.16 -10.84 -8.78
CA TYR A 28 2.61 -10.94 -8.92
C TYR A 28 2.98 -12.15 -9.74
N GLU A 29 3.84 -11.94 -10.72
CA GLU A 29 4.40 -13.00 -11.54
C GLU A 29 5.86 -12.67 -11.85
N LEU A 30 6.76 -13.58 -11.51
CA LEU A 30 8.16 -13.48 -11.86
C LEU A 30 8.41 -14.26 -13.15
N THR A 31 8.60 -13.56 -14.26
CA THR A 31 8.91 -14.22 -15.53
C THR A 31 10.34 -14.77 -15.53
N PRO A 32 10.62 -15.86 -16.29
CA PRO A 32 11.97 -16.40 -16.41
C PRO A 32 12.99 -15.34 -16.87
N THR A 33 12.63 -14.54 -17.88
CA THR A 33 13.49 -13.48 -18.42
C THR A 33 13.85 -12.41 -17.39
N LEU A 34 12.89 -12.03 -16.55
CA LEU A 34 13.11 -11.07 -15.48
C LEU A 34 13.99 -11.68 -14.37
N PHE A 35 13.79 -12.96 -14.06
CA PHE A 35 14.61 -13.66 -13.07
C PHE A 35 16.07 -13.78 -13.52
N ASP A 36 16.31 -14.16 -14.78
CA ASP A 36 17.65 -14.24 -15.38
C ASP A 36 18.38 -12.89 -15.33
N GLN A 37 17.66 -11.79 -15.64
CA GLN A 37 18.20 -10.44 -15.48
C GLN A 37 18.58 -10.14 -14.04
N ILE A 38 17.74 -10.50 -13.07
CA ILE A 38 18.01 -10.27 -11.64
C ILE A 38 19.22 -11.08 -11.15
N ILE A 39 19.34 -12.34 -11.58
CA ILE A 39 20.51 -13.19 -11.27
C ILE A 39 21.78 -12.52 -11.78
N LYS A 40 21.76 -12.05 -13.03
CA LYS A 40 22.91 -11.40 -13.67
C LYS A 40 23.27 -10.09 -13.00
N ASP A 41 22.30 -9.21 -12.78
CA ASP A 41 22.47 -7.89 -12.19
C ASP A 41 23.01 -7.97 -10.75
N LYS A 42 22.54 -8.95 -9.96
CA LYS A 42 22.95 -9.13 -8.57
C LYS A 42 24.12 -10.10 -8.39
N GLY A 43 24.61 -10.72 -9.47
CA GLY A 43 25.72 -11.68 -9.43
C GLY A 43 25.44 -12.91 -8.58
N ILE A 44 24.20 -13.43 -8.62
CA ILE A 44 23.79 -14.59 -7.81
C ILE A 44 24.41 -15.87 -8.40
N LYS A 45 25.14 -16.62 -7.58
CA LYS A 45 25.83 -17.87 -7.97
C LYS A 45 25.28 -19.14 -7.31
N SER A 46 24.26 -19.02 -6.47
CA SER A 46 23.69 -20.14 -5.73
C SER A 46 22.78 -20.96 -6.65
N GLU A 47 23.17 -22.19 -7.00
CA GLU A 47 22.30 -23.08 -7.79
C GLU A 47 21.05 -23.48 -6.97
N LEU A 48 21.21 -23.71 -5.66
CA LEU A 48 20.10 -24.04 -4.76
C LEU A 48 19.00 -22.97 -4.76
N PHE A 49 19.39 -21.69 -4.68
CA PHE A 49 18.43 -20.59 -4.74
C PHE A 49 17.74 -20.52 -6.11
N ILE A 50 18.51 -20.69 -7.19
CA ILE A 50 17.99 -20.63 -8.57
C ILE A 50 16.98 -21.75 -8.80
N ASP A 51 17.30 -22.98 -8.39
CA ASP A 51 16.43 -24.14 -8.53
C ASP A 51 15.15 -24.00 -7.70
N GLU A 52 15.26 -23.55 -6.45
CA GLU A 52 14.10 -23.36 -5.58
C GLU A 52 13.17 -22.24 -6.11
N MET A 53 13.75 -21.15 -6.62
CA MET A 53 13.00 -20.08 -7.28
C MET A 53 12.32 -20.56 -8.57
N ASN A 54 13.03 -21.30 -9.43
CA ASN A 54 12.46 -21.85 -10.66
C ASN A 54 11.31 -22.84 -10.37
N THR A 55 11.45 -23.62 -9.30
CA THR A 55 10.44 -24.60 -8.91
C THR A 55 9.21 -23.95 -8.30
N ASN A 56 9.39 -22.93 -7.44
CA ASN A 56 8.32 -22.45 -6.57
C ASN A 56 7.79 -21.05 -6.89
N VAL A 57 8.51 -20.24 -7.67
CA VAL A 57 8.20 -18.81 -7.86
C VAL A 57 8.12 -18.42 -9.33
N VAL A 58 9.11 -18.82 -10.15
CA VAL A 58 9.21 -18.38 -11.55
C VAL A 58 8.06 -18.98 -12.38
N GLY A 59 7.42 -18.15 -13.19
CA GLY A 59 6.30 -18.54 -14.06
C GLY A 59 5.01 -18.90 -13.31
N LYS A 60 4.94 -18.64 -11.99
CA LYS A 60 3.75 -18.87 -11.17
C LYS A 60 3.11 -17.54 -10.81
N GLU A 61 1.78 -17.49 -10.91
CA GLU A 61 1.00 -16.32 -10.52
C GLU A 61 0.66 -16.38 -9.03
N PHE A 62 0.88 -15.26 -8.33
CA PHE A 62 0.54 -15.08 -6.92
C PHE A 62 -0.49 -13.95 -6.80
N SER A 63 -1.57 -14.23 -6.06
CA SER A 63 -2.64 -13.27 -5.78
C SER A 63 -2.38 -12.40 -4.55
N ASP A 64 -1.31 -12.68 -3.80
CA ASP A 64 -1.04 -12.02 -2.54
C ASP A 64 0.47 -11.69 -2.39
N PRO A 65 0.83 -10.44 -2.03
CA PRO A 65 2.22 -10.03 -1.89
C PRO A 65 2.97 -10.74 -0.77
N PHE A 66 2.29 -11.16 0.30
CA PHE A 66 2.92 -11.83 1.43
C PHE A 66 3.34 -13.25 1.05
N SER A 67 2.47 -13.99 0.35
CA SER A 67 2.78 -15.33 -0.14
C SER A 67 3.96 -15.31 -1.13
N PHE A 68 3.94 -14.39 -2.09
CA PHE A 68 5.03 -14.17 -3.04
C PHE A 68 6.35 -13.83 -2.33
N SER A 69 6.30 -12.88 -1.39
CA SER A 69 7.48 -12.46 -0.64
C SER A 69 8.02 -13.55 0.28
N SER A 70 7.14 -14.33 0.90
CA SER A 70 7.49 -15.46 1.77
C SER A 70 8.22 -16.55 0.99
N ALA A 71 7.72 -16.92 -0.19
CA ALA A 71 8.36 -17.93 -1.05
C ALA A 71 9.81 -17.56 -1.39
N ILE A 72 10.05 -16.31 -1.78
CA ILE A 72 11.40 -15.80 -2.10
C ILE A 72 12.31 -15.81 -0.87
N ARG A 73 11.80 -15.35 0.28
CA ARG A 73 12.56 -15.31 1.53
C ARG A 73 12.94 -16.71 2.00
N ASN A 74 12.03 -17.66 1.88
CA ASN A 74 12.27 -19.05 2.22
C ASN A 74 13.35 -19.66 1.32
N ALA A 75 13.24 -19.48 0.00
CA ALA A 75 14.26 -19.94 -0.95
C ALA A 75 15.65 -19.37 -0.63
N LEU A 76 15.72 -18.08 -0.32
CA LEU A 76 16.98 -17.45 0.08
C LEU A 76 17.55 -18.02 1.38
N ASN A 77 16.70 -18.16 2.41
CA ASN A 77 17.13 -18.65 3.72
C ASN A 77 17.57 -20.11 3.66
N ASN A 78 16.85 -20.95 2.91
CA ASN A 78 17.17 -22.36 2.71
C ASN A 78 18.52 -22.51 1.99
N ALA A 79 18.71 -21.81 0.87
CA ALA A 79 19.96 -21.82 0.13
C ALA A 79 21.14 -21.32 0.97
N ASN A 80 20.98 -20.18 1.66
CA ASN A 80 22.04 -19.63 2.51
C ASN A 80 22.38 -20.53 3.70
N THR A 81 21.39 -21.17 4.33
CA THR A 81 21.62 -22.10 5.44
C THR A 81 22.46 -23.30 4.98
N SER A 82 22.14 -23.87 3.81
CA SER A 82 22.91 -24.95 3.20
C SER A 82 24.33 -24.53 2.85
N HIS A 83 24.52 -23.37 2.22
CA HIS A 83 25.86 -22.88 1.88
C HIS A 83 26.70 -22.56 3.12
N ILE A 84 26.10 -22.02 4.19
CA ILE A 84 26.82 -21.78 5.46
C ILE A 84 27.26 -23.11 6.09
N LYS A 85 26.37 -24.12 6.12
CA LYS A 85 26.69 -25.46 6.64
C LYS A 85 27.84 -26.12 5.86
N ASN A 86 27.85 -25.94 4.54
CA ASN A 86 28.87 -26.50 3.64
C ASN A 86 30.13 -25.63 3.50
N LYS A 87 30.20 -24.48 4.19
CA LYS A 87 31.29 -23.49 4.10
C LYS A 87 31.48 -22.87 2.70
N GLU A 88 30.43 -22.84 1.88
CA GLU A 88 30.41 -22.32 0.51
C GLU A 88 30.10 -20.81 0.47
N TYR A 89 30.90 -19.99 1.16
CA TYR A 89 30.63 -18.56 1.31
C TYR A 89 30.60 -17.77 -0.01
N GLY A 90 31.26 -18.27 -1.07
CA GLY A 90 31.22 -17.67 -2.40
C GLY A 90 29.87 -17.78 -3.12
N LYS A 91 29.00 -18.70 -2.69
CA LYS A 91 27.63 -18.88 -3.21
C LYS A 91 26.57 -18.24 -2.32
N LYS A 92 26.94 -17.82 -1.11
CA LYS A 92 26.03 -17.15 -0.17
C LYS A 92 25.55 -15.82 -0.76
N ILE A 93 24.24 -15.62 -0.73
CA ILE A 93 23.61 -14.37 -1.12
C ILE A 93 23.57 -13.45 0.11
N TRP A 94 24.32 -12.34 0.06
CA TRP A 94 24.47 -11.41 1.20
C TRP A 94 23.33 -10.40 1.36
N SER A 95 22.42 -10.32 0.39
CA SER A 95 21.25 -9.45 0.48
C SER A 95 20.33 -9.86 1.62
N LYS A 96 19.80 -8.88 2.37
CA LYS A 96 18.78 -9.17 3.39
C LYS A 96 17.53 -9.77 2.72
N PRO A 97 16.88 -10.79 3.31
CA PRO A 97 15.74 -11.47 2.68
C PRO A 97 14.60 -10.53 2.28
N HIS A 98 14.24 -9.59 3.14
CA HIS A 98 13.19 -8.62 2.84
C HIS A 98 13.56 -7.66 1.71
N VAL A 99 14.83 -7.29 1.59
CA VAL A 99 15.30 -6.37 0.53
C VAL A 99 15.28 -7.07 -0.82
N LEU A 100 15.82 -8.30 -0.89
CA LEU A 100 15.81 -9.08 -2.13
C LEU A 100 14.38 -9.38 -2.59
N SER A 101 13.52 -9.80 -1.65
CA SER A 101 12.12 -10.06 -1.93
C SER A 101 11.37 -8.82 -2.42
N TYR A 102 11.59 -7.66 -1.82
CA TYR A 102 10.99 -6.40 -2.26
C TYR A 102 11.46 -6.00 -3.67
N ASP A 103 12.77 -6.10 -3.94
CA ASP A 103 13.33 -5.77 -5.26
C ASP A 103 12.72 -6.62 -6.38
N ILE A 104 12.52 -7.91 -6.11
CA ILE A 104 11.88 -8.84 -7.04
C ILE A 104 10.38 -8.49 -7.17
N ALA A 105 9.65 -8.38 -6.06
CA ALA A 105 8.21 -8.08 -6.06
C ALA A 105 7.86 -6.79 -6.79
N LYS A 106 8.67 -5.74 -6.61
CA LYS A 106 8.48 -4.44 -7.28
C LYS A 106 8.53 -4.57 -8.80
N LYS A 107 9.40 -5.43 -9.34
CA LYS A 107 9.51 -5.67 -10.79
C LYS A 107 8.43 -6.64 -11.28
N SER A 108 8.10 -7.65 -10.46
CA SER A 108 7.16 -8.74 -10.74
C SER A 108 5.67 -8.40 -10.56
N GLY A 109 5.31 -7.23 -10.03
CA GLY A 109 3.89 -6.85 -9.97
C GLY A 109 3.26 -6.87 -11.36
N THR A 110 2.03 -7.36 -11.50
CA THR A 110 1.25 -7.41 -12.74
C THR A 110 -0.21 -7.00 -12.48
N GLY A 111 -1.00 -6.85 -13.56
CA GLY A 111 -2.43 -6.63 -13.49
C GLY A 111 -2.90 -5.17 -13.58
N LEU A 112 -4.21 -4.99 -13.37
CA LEU A 112 -4.96 -3.76 -13.68
C LEU A 112 -4.36 -2.49 -13.04
N ILE A 113 -3.84 -2.60 -11.81
CA ILE A 113 -3.26 -1.47 -11.08
C ILE A 113 -1.96 -1.00 -11.71
N LYS A 114 -1.08 -1.94 -12.12
CA LYS A 114 0.20 -1.61 -12.74
C LYS A 114 0.01 -0.99 -14.12
N GLU A 115 -1.00 -1.42 -14.85
CA GLU A 115 -1.35 -0.90 -16.17
C GLU A 115 -2.03 0.47 -16.10
N ASN A 116 -2.88 0.70 -15.08
CA ASN A 116 -3.69 1.91 -14.95
C ASN A 116 -3.30 2.78 -13.74
N LYS A 117 -2.00 2.97 -13.52
CA LYS A 117 -1.48 3.70 -12.32
C LYS A 117 -2.14 5.06 -12.11
N GLY A 118 -2.33 5.83 -13.19
CA GLY A 118 -2.95 7.15 -13.13
C GLY A 118 -4.42 7.10 -12.70
N LEU A 119 -5.19 6.13 -13.21
CA LEU A 119 -6.59 5.95 -12.83
C LEU A 119 -6.73 5.61 -11.35
N PHE A 120 -5.96 4.63 -10.86
CA PHE A 120 -6.04 4.23 -9.46
C PHE A 120 -5.50 5.30 -8.50
N TRP A 121 -4.48 6.06 -8.90
CA TRP A 121 -4.04 7.24 -8.15
C TRP A 121 -5.15 8.29 -8.06
N TRP A 122 -5.85 8.55 -9.16
CA TRP A 122 -7.01 9.45 -9.14
C TRP A 122 -8.10 8.88 -8.23
N LEU A 123 -8.56 7.65 -8.44
CA LEU A 123 -9.67 7.04 -7.69
C LEU A 123 -9.45 6.99 -6.17
N THR A 124 -8.19 7.00 -5.73
CA THR A 124 -7.86 7.00 -4.31
C THR A 124 -7.62 8.42 -3.80
N PHE A 125 -6.56 9.07 -4.29
CA PHE A 125 -6.17 10.39 -3.81
C PHE A 125 -7.03 11.52 -4.40
N GLY A 126 -7.37 11.45 -5.68
CA GLY A 126 -8.27 12.40 -6.34
C GLY A 126 -9.66 12.43 -5.72
N LEU A 127 -10.33 11.26 -5.57
CA LEU A 127 -11.63 11.19 -4.87
C LEU A 127 -11.49 11.69 -3.43
N GLY A 128 -10.43 11.28 -2.72
CA GLY A 128 -10.18 11.71 -1.36
C GLY A 128 -10.04 13.23 -1.22
N ILE A 129 -9.22 13.86 -2.06
CA ILE A 129 -9.01 15.31 -2.05
C ILE A 129 -10.31 16.05 -2.38
N ILE A 130 -11.02 15.64 -3.43
CA ILE A 130 -12.28 16.30 -3.83
C ILE A 130 -13.34 16.13 -2.75
N GLY A 131 -13.50 14.93 -2.19
CA GLY A 131 -14.42 14.66 -1.09
C GLY A 131 -14.10 15.51 0.15
N ALA A 132 -12.83 15.59 0.53
CA ALA A 132 -12.38 16.41 1.65
C ALA A 132 -12.65 17.90 1.42
N LEU A 133 -12.36 18.43 0.22
CA LEU A 133 -12.63 19.84 -0.12
C LEU A 133 -14.14 20.14 -0.10
N LEU A 134 -14.97 19.25 -0.63
CA LEU A 134 -16.43 19.36 -0.59
C LEU A 134 -16.99 19.32 0.84
N PHE A 135 -16.27 18.71 1.79
CA PHE A 135 -16.64 18.76 3.20
C PHE A 135 -16.12 20.02 3.90
N ILE A 136 -14.86 20.39 3.68
CA ILE A 136 -14.17 21.47 4.40
C ILE A 136 -14.65 22.85 3.94
N ILE A 137 -14.74 23.11 2.63
CA ILE A 137 -15.06 24.45 2.11
C ILE A 137 -16.45 24.91 2.59
N PRO A 138 -17.52 24.11 2.46
CA PRO A 138 -18.82 24.49 3.02
C PRO A 138 -18.78 24.72 4.52
N ASN A 139 -18.03 23.90 5.27
CA ASN A 139 -17.89 24.07 6.71
C ASN A 139 -17.27 25.43 7.07
N VAL A 140 -16.18 25.82 6.39
CA VAL A 140 -15.54 27.13 6.60
C VAL A 140 -16.52 28.27 6.30
N ILE A 141 -17.28 28.17 5.20
CA ILE A 141 -18.28 29.20 4.83
C ILE A 141 -19.42 29.26 5.87
N THR A 142 -19.95 28.12 6.30
CA THR A 142 -21.07 28.08 7.27
C THR A 142 -20.66 28.49 8.68
N LEU A 143 -19.45 28.13 9.10
CA LEU A 143 -18.95 28.47 10.42
C LEU A 143 -18.44 29.91 10.45
N GLY A 144 -18.03 30.49 9.34
CA GLY A 144 -17.45 31.84 9.32
C GLY A 144 -16.16 31.95 10.14
N PRO A 145 -15.64 33.17 10.35
CA PRO A 145 -14.42 33.40 11.11
C PRO A 145 -14.58 32.95 12.58
N LYS A 146 -13.48 32.50 13.20
CA LYS A 146 -13.46 32.16 14.63
C LYS A 146 -13.67 33.45 15.46
N GLY A 147 -14.67 33.44 16.34
CA GLY A 147 -15.03 34.56 17.22
C GLY A 147 -16.29 34.27 18.03
N ILE A 148 -16.61 35.13 19.01
CA ILE A 148 -17.88 35.05 19.77
C ILE A 148 -19.02 35.30 18.79
N LYS A 149 -19.72 34.22 18.42
CA LYS A 149 -20.90 34.31 17.57
C LYS A 149 -22.06 34.76 18.46
N ASN A 150 -22.65 35.92 18.17
CA ASN A 150 -23.89 36.39 18.81
C ASN A 150 -25.11 35.59 18.32
N ASN A 151 -25.05 34.27 18.45
CA ASN A 151 -26.13 33.34 18.08
C ASN A 151 -27.16 33.16 19.21
N GLY A 152 -27.13 34.02 20.24
CA GLY A 152 -28.08 34.02 21.35
C GLY A 152 -28.00 32.82 22.29
N VAL A 153 -26.99 31.95 22.19
CA VAL A 153 -26.87 30.74 23.05
C VAL A 153 -26.69 31.12 24.52
N PHE A 154 -26.02 32.23 24.81
CA PHE A 154 -25.90 32.79 26.17
C PHE A 154 -27.17 33.51 26.67
N LEU A 155 -28.18 33.69 25.81
CA LEU A 155 -29.50 34.20 26.21
C LEU A 155 -30.45 33.06 26.62
N ASN A 156 -30.11 31.81 26.33
CA ASN A 156 -30.89 30.65 26.74
C ASN A 156 -30.53 30.26 28.19
N ALA A 157 -31.54 30.19 29.05
CA ALA A 157 -31.39 29.92 30.48
C ALA A 157 -30.65 28.62 30.81
N ALA A 158 -30.71 27.62 29.93
CA ALA A 158 -30.05 26.32 30.12
C ALA A 158 -28.54 26.32 29.77
N THR A 159 -28.05 27.33 29.05
CA THR A 159 -26.65 27.43 28.58
C THR A 159 -25.94 28.71 29.04
N ASN A 160 -26.63 29.54 29.79
CA ASN A 160 -26.05 30.68 30.51
C ASN A 160 -25.57 30.22 31.90
N ARG A 161 -24.67 30.98 32.56
CA ARG A 161 -24.18 30.73 33.94
C ARG A 161 -25.25 31.03 35.01
N GLY A 162 -26.51 30.70 34.71
CA GLY A 162 -27.66 30.87 35.59
C GLY A 162 -27.82 29.68 36.53
N TRP A 163 -29.00 29.50 37.13
CA TRP A 163 -29.22 28.54 38.21
C TRP A 163 -28.92 27.06 37.87
N ILE A 164 -28.84 26.72 36.57
CA ILE A 164 -28.61 25.35 36.07
C ILE A 164 -27.25 25.21 35.34
N GLY A 165 -26.55 26.30 34.98
CA GLY A 165 -25.39 26.28 34.08
C GLY A 165 -24.08 26.81 34.68
#